data_AF-A0A496QZQ6-F1
#
_entry.id   AF-A0A496QZQ6-F1
#
_cell.length_a   1.000
_cell.length_b   1.000
_cell.length_c   1.000
_cell.angle_alpha   90.00
_cell.angle_beta   90.00
_cell.angle_gamma   90.00
#
_symmetry.space_group_name_H-M   'P 1'
#
loop_
_entity.id
_entity.type
_entity.pdbx_description
1 polymer ?
#
loop_
_entity_poly.entity_id
_entity_poly.type
_entity_poly.pdbx_seq_one_letter_code
_entity_poly.pdbx_strand_id
1 'polypeptide(L)'
;MHKVARFFLPSFLLFFLSGWMTSSALTAQELTEEEAVETISPEASEYLMDLKLGDSNVNLFWEGYWRMSFVTGGSFGKRTAETVYPGLARGTAFFQEPDVTITLWINDRWFLETTFLEGFERNTYRAGYVGQDDEFVREVTVGNAGVNAASYAEIDVPAPRYNTPGISAKFATPKSEHELLVRYDPTEADKKNFQGQYEVKTQDIGLPDFVEGKYFILPDKDVSNVVVYLEDRLGSI
;
A
#
# COMPACT_ATOMS: atom_id res chain seq x y z
N MET A 1 -16.60 -21.71 -38.77
CA MET A 1 -15.31 -22.17 -38.20
C MET A 1 -15.13 -21.50 -36.84
N HIS A 2 -15.00 -22.33 -35.81
CA HIS A 2 -14.91 -21.94 -34.40
C HIS A 2 -13.63 -21.17 -34.06
N LYS A 3 -13.73 -20.24 -33.11
CA LYS A 3 -12.85 -20.19 -31.94
C LYS A 3 -13.54 -19.45 -30.79
N VAL A 4 -13.71 -20.19 -29.70
CA VAL A 4 -14.31 -19.82 -28.42
C VAL A 4 -13.20 -19.25 -27.53
N ALA A 5 -13.39 -18.08 -26.95
CA ALA A 5 -12.56 -17.56 -25.86
C ALA A 5 -13.35 -17.69 -24.55
N ARG A 6 -12.81 -18.50 -23.62
CA ARG A 6 -13.36 -18.77 -22.29
C ARG A 6 -13.12 -17.56 -21.39
N PHE A 7 -14.19 -16.97 -20.85
CA PHE A 7 -14.12 -16.07 -19.71
C PHE A 7 -14.28 -16.91 -18.44
N PHE A 8 -13.26 -16.90 -17.58
CA PHE A 8 -13.34 -17.39 -16.20
C PHE A 8 -13.80 -16.21 -15.31
N LEU A 9 -14.98 -16.32 -14.73
CA LEU A 9 -15.43 -15.52 -13.58
C LEU A 9 -15.23 -16.38 -12.33
N PRO A 10 -14.59 -15.88 -11.25
CA PRO A 10 -14.81 -16.45 -9.94
C PRO A 10 -16.02 -15.78 -9.28
N SER A 11 -17.11 -16.53 -9.17
CA SER A 11 -18.17 -16.31 -8.21
C SER A 11 -17.60 -16.37 -6.79
N PHE A 12 -17.96 -15.43 -5.92
CA PHE A 12 -18.01 -15.71 -4.49
C PHE A 12 -19.37 -15.32 -3.94
N LEU A 13 -20.07 -16.34 -3.45
CA LEU A 13 -21.38 -16.31 -2.83
C LEU A 13 -21.26 -15.69 -1.43
N LEU A 14 -22.05 -14.65 -1.18
CA LEU A 14 -22.60 -14.33 0.14
C LEU A 14 -23.81 -15.23 0.36
N PHE A 15 -23.87 -15.98 1.46
CA PHE A 15 -25.08 -16.29 2.26
C PHE A 15 -24.74 -17.40 3.27
N PHE A 16 -24.78 -17.08 4.57
CA PHE A 16 -25.24 -18.04 5.58
C PHE A 16 -26.14 -17.32 6.57
N LEU A 17 -27.38 -17.79 6.62
CA LEU A 17 -28.44 -17.37 7.51
C LEU A 17 -28.73 -18.54 8.46
N SER A 18 -28.89 -18.21 9.74
CA SER A 18 -29.69 -18.91 10.78
C SER A 18 -29.46 -20.40 11.09
N GLY A 19 -29.19 -20.68 12.36
CA GLY A 19 -29.40 -21.99 12.96
C GLY A 19 -29.37 -21.93 14.49
N TRP A 20 -30.50 -21.61 15.12
CA TRP A 20 -30.80 -21.97 16.51
C TRP A 20 -31.97 -22.96 16.48
N MET A 21 -31.76 -24.19 16.94
CA MET A 21 -32.65 -24.86 17.91
C MET A 21 -32.14 -26.24 18.31
N THR A 22 -32.28 -26.49 19.60
CA THR A 22 -32.00 -27.68 20.40
C THR A 22 -32.90 -28.87 20.08
N SER A 23 -32.42 -30.09 20.30
CA SER A 23 -33.26 -31.17 20.86
C SER A 23 -32.40 -32.19 21.60
N SER A 24 -32.73 -32.39 22.87
CA SER A 24 -32.31 -33.54 23.68
C SER A 24 -33.48 -34.54 23.75
N ALA A 25 -33.22 -35.84 23.57
CA ALA A 25 -33.94 -36.92 24.26
C ALA A 25 -33.30 -38.31 24.03
N LEU A 26 -32.95 -38.98 25.15
CA LEU A 26 -33.18 -40.39 25.57
C LEU A 26 -33.02 -41.56 24.56
N THR A 27 -32.61 -42.80 24.88
CA THR A 27 -31.98 -43.55 25.99
C THR A 27 -31.80 -44.99 25.45
N ALA A 28 -30.66 -45.67 25.67
CA ALA A 28 -30.59 -47.14 25.76
C ALA A 28 -29.26 -47.62 26.40
N GLN A 29 -29.39 -48.24 27.58
CA GLN A 29 -28.44 -49.14 28.28
C GLN A 29 -28.23 -50.43 27.43
N GLU A 30 -27.19 -51.27 27.49
CA GLU A 30 -26.09 -51.56 28.43
C GLU A 30 -25.11 -52.54 27.72
N LEU A 31 -23.94 -52.80 28.34
CA LEU A 31 -23.01 -53.95 28.18
C LEU A 31 -21.72 -53.76 27.35
N THR A 32 -20.69 -53.32 28.07
CA THR A 32 -19.31 -53.85 28.13
C THR A 32 -18.75 -54.63 26.94
N GLU A 33 -17.89 -53.94 26.18
CA GLU A 33 -16.64 -54.49 25.66
C GLU A 33 -15.55 -53.47 26.01
N GLU A 34 -14.59 -53.87 26.87
CA GLU A 34 -13.33 -53.16 27.04
C GLU A 34 -12.52 -53.32 25.75
N GLU A 35 -12.83 -52.53 24.73
CA GLU A 35 -11.87 -52.22 23.68
C GLU A 35 -10.93 -51.14 24.22
N ALA A 36 -9.66 -51.49 24.31
CA ALA A 36 -8.58 -50.52 24.45
C ALA A 36 -8.62 -49.59 23.24
N VAL A 37 -9.38 -48.50 23.35
CA VAL A 37 -9.30 -47.36 22.44
C VAL A 37 -7.90 -46.81 22.63
N GLU A 38 -7.00 -47.14 21.70
CA GLU A 38 -5.85 -46.29 21.42
C GLU A 38 -6.42 -44.88 21.29
N THR A 39 -6.21 -44.05 22.30
CA THR A 39 -6.44 -42.62 22.20
C THR A 39 -5.49 -42.14 21.13
N ILE A 40 -5.96 -42.11 19.89
CA ILE A 40 -5.32 -41.44 18.78
C ILE A 40 -5.09 -40.02 19.30
N SER A 41 -3.84 -39.67 19.59
CA SER A 41 -3.50 -38.31 19.98
C SER A 41 -4.13 -37.41 18.92
N PRO A 42 -4.95 -36.41 19.29
CA PRO A 42 -5.47 -35.48 18.32
C PRO A 42 -4.29 -34.95 17.51
N GLU A 43 -4.44 -34.97 16.19
CA GLU A 43 -3.45 -34.44 15.25
C GLU A 43 -3.04 -33.05 15.74
N ALA A 44 -1.73 -32.81 15.82
CA ALA A 44 -1.22 -31.53 16.26
C ALA A 44 -1.82 -30.43 15.37
N SER A 45 -2.21 -29.31 15.98
CA SER A 45 -2.78 -28.16 15.26
C SER A 45 -1.96 -27.83 14.02
N GLU A 46 -2.62 -27.69 12.87
CA GLU A 46 -2.01 -27.23 11.62
C GLU A 46 -1.40 -25.82 11.75
N TYR A 47 -1.87 -25.06 12.75
CA TYR A 47 -1.45 -23.70 13.01
C TYR A 47 -0.43 -23.65 14.14
N LEU A 48 0.66 -22.89 13.91
CA LEU A 48 1.66 -22.56 14.93
C LEU A 48 1.05 -21.74 16.08
N MET A 49 0.00 -20.96 15.79
CA MET A 49 -0.78 -20.19 16.77
C MET A 49 -2.27 -20.25 16.38
N ASP A 50 -3.13 -20.59 17.35
CA ASP A 50 -4.58 -20.48 17.22
C ASP A 50 -5.00 -19.13 17.83
N LEU A 51 -5.35 -18.16 16.98
CA LEU A 51 -5.61 -16.76 17.35
C LEU A 51 -6.94 -16.30 16.76
N LYS A 52 -7.74 -15.58 17.54
CA LYS A 52 -8.97 -14.95 17.09
C LYS A 52 -8.90 -13.44 17.27
N LEU A 53 -9.52 -12.72 16.33
CA LEU A 53 -9.68 -11.27 16.47
C LEU A 53 -10.52 -10.96 17.71
N GLY A 54 -9.99 -10.11 18.58
CA GLY A 54 -10.61 -9.76 19.86
C GLY A 54 -10.09 -10.56 21.05
N ASP A 55 -9.19 -11.53 20.83
CA ASP A 55 -8.45 -12.14 21.94
C ASP A 55 -7.58 -11.09 22.65
N SER A 56 -7.35 -11.25 23.96
CA SER A 56 -6.61 -10.28 24.77
C SER A 56 -5.16 -10.06 24.34
N ASN A 57 -4.63 -10.98 23.56
CA ASN A 57 -3.29 -10.96 23.02
C ASN A 57 -3.24 -10.52 21.55
N VAL A 58 -4.34 -10.06 20.96
CA VAL A 58 -4.41 -9.60 19.57
C VAL A 58 -4.98 -8.19 19.52
N ASN A 59 -4.14 -7.23 19.18
CA ASN A 59 -4.51 -5.82 19.06
C ASN A 59 -4.47 -5.39 17.59
N LEU A 60 -5.64 -5.14 17.00
CA LEU A 60 -5.79 -4.65 15.62
C LEU A 60 -6.26 -3.20 15.63
N PHE A 61 -5.46 -2.32 15.03
CA PHE A 61 -5.77 -0.92 14.79
C PHE A 61 -5.92 -0.68 13.29
N TRP A 62 -6.97 0.03 12.93
CA TRP A 62 -7.19 0.57 11.59
C TRP A 62 -7.47 2.06 11.75
N GLU A 63 -6.65 2.88 11.11
CA GLU A 63 -6.89 4.31 10.94
C GLU A 63 -7.03 4.69 9.44
N GLY A 64 -7.91 5.66 9.14
CA GLY A 64 -8.07 6.21 7.80
C GLY A 64 -9.32 5.73 7.04
N TYR A 65 -9.28 5.81 5.71
CA TYR A 65 -10.40 5.48 4.83
C TYR A 65 -9.96 4.79 3.55
N TRP A 66 -10.91 4.13 2.90
CA TRP A 66 -10.74 3.64 1.53
C TRP A 66 -11.99 4.01 0.75
N ARG A 67 -11.86 4.99 -0.14
CA ARG A 67 -12.98 5.39 -1.00
C ARG A 67 -12.97 4.57 -2.27
N MET A 68 -14.11 3.97 -2.58
CA MET A 68 -14.33 3.25 -3.83
C MET A 68 -15.44 3.96 -4.59
N SER A 69 -15.17 4.34 -5.83
CA SER A 69 -16.15 5.01 -6.70
C SER A 69 -16.35 4.20 -7.97
N PHE A 70 -17.59 3.82 -8.26
CA PHE A 70 -17.96 3.15 -9.49
C PHE A 70 -18.91 4.04 -10.29
N VAL A 71 -18.50 4.40 -11.50
CA VAL A 71 -19.29 5.21 -12.43
C VAL A 71 -19.63 4.33 -13.63
N THR A 72 -20.92 4.18 -13.92
CA THR A 72 -21.39 3.48 -15.11
C THR A 72 -22.35 4.37 -15.87
N GLY A 73 -22.18 4.47 -17.18
CA GLY A 73 -23.08 5.25 -18.03
C GLY A 73 -23.26 4.62 -19.40
N GLY A 74 -24.54 4.52 -19.78
CA GLY A 74 -24.98 4.02 -21.08
C GLY A 74 -26.04 4.95 -21.66
N SER A 75 -26.12 4.99 -22.99
CA SER A 75 -27.13 5.75 -23.73
C SER A 75 -27.82 4.83 -24.73
N PHE A 76 -29.15 4.92 -24.84
CA PHE A 76 -29.91 4.26 -25.90
C PHE A 76 -30.23 5.26 -27.01
N GLY A 77 -29.92 4.93 -28.27
CA GLY A 77 -30.23 5.75 -29.45
C GLY A 77 -29.04 6.00 -30.39
N LYS A 78 -29.31 6.68 -31.51
CA LYS A 78 -28.28 7.06 -32.50
C LYS A 78 -27.54 8.30 -32.00
N ARG A 79 -26.21 8.21 -31.91
CA ARG A 79 -25.37 9.30 -31.43
C ARG A 79 -25.28 10.43 -32.46
N THR A 80 -25.72 11.63 -32.08
CA THR A 80 -25.45 12.90 -32.78
C THR A 80 -24.71 13.84 -31.84
N ALA A 81 -24.21 14.98 -32.33
CA ALA A 81 -23.60 16.01 -31.49
C ALA A 81 -24.59 16.58 -30.45
N GLU A 82 -25.89 16.50 -30.73
CA GLU A 82 -26.99 16.99 -29.88
C GLU A 82 -27.43 15.99 -28.79
N THR A 83 -27.08 14.71 -28.94
CA THR A 83 -27.48 13.64 -27.98
C THR A 83 -26.37 13.27 -26.99
N VAL A 84 -25.25 14.00 -26.94
CA VAL A 84 -24.19 13.78 -25.96
C VAL A 84 -24.54 14.54 -24.68
N TYR A 85 -24.89 13.82 -23.62
CA TYR A 85 -25.19 14.43 -22.32
C TYR A 85 -23.88 14.85 -21.61
N PRO A 86 -23.72 16.12 -21.22
CA PRO A 86 -22.56 16.58 -20.47
C PRO A 86 -22.45 15.85 -19.12
N GLY A 87 -21.30 15.28 -18.82
CA GLY A 87 -21.07 14.55 -17.57
C GLY A 87 -21.51 13.08 -17.57
N LEU A 88 -22.12 12.56 -18.64
CA LEU A 88 -22.36 11.13 -18.79
C LEU A 88 -21.07 10.43 -19.23
N ALA A 89 -20.34 9.85 -18.27
CA ALA A 89 -19.22 8.96 -18.58
C ALA A 89 -19.75 7.77 -19.39
N ARG A 90 -19.22 7.54 -20.59
CA ARG A 90 -19.54 6.34 -21.36
C ARG A 90 -18.67 5.19 -20.88
N GLY A 91 -19.30 4.05 -20.63
CA GLY A 91 -18.63 2.86 -20.12
C GLY A 91 -18.63 2.82 -18.60
N THR A 92 -17.71 2.03 -18.06
CA THR A 92 -17.56 1.79 -16.63
C THR A 92 -16.20 2.30 -16.18
N ALA A 93 -16.17 3.14 -15.15
CA ALA A 93 -14.96 3.57 -14.48
C ALA A 93 -15.02 3.15 -13.02
N PHE A 94 -13.88 2.69 -12.50
CA PHE A 94 -13.72 2.33 -11.11
C PHE A 94 -12.49 3.05 -10.56
N PHE A 95 -12.69 3.82 -9.51
CA PHE A 95 -11.65 4.60 -8.83
C PHE A 95 -11.50 4.11 -7.40
N GLN A 96 -10.26 4.09 -6.92
CA GLN A 96 -9.91 3.74 -5.55
C GLN A 96 -8.98 4.81 -5.00
N GLU A 97 -9.36 5.39 -3.87
CA GLU A 97 -8.54 6.35 -3.13
C GLU A 97 -8.31 5.74 -1.73
N PRO A 98 -7.26 4.91 -1.58
CA PRO A 98 -6.86 4.39 -0.28
C PRO A 98 -6.06 5.46 0.49
N ASP A 99 -6.40 5.63 1.76
CA ASP A 99 -5.59 6.34 2.75
C ASP A 99 -5.82 5.64 4.08
N VAL A 100 -5.18 4.49 4.24
CA VAL A 100 -5.44 3.57 5.34
C VAL A 100 -4.14 3.03 5.94
N THR A 101 -4.06 3.06 7.26
CA THR A 101 -3.00 2.43 8.05
C THR A 101 -3.60 1.30 8.87
N ILE A 102 -3.02 0.11 8.76
CA ILE A 102 -3.41 -1.08 9.52
C ILE A 102 -2.21 -1.50 10.35
N THR A 103 -2.41 -1.65 11.65
CA THR A 103 -1.40 -2.13 12.61
C THR A 103 -1.99 -3.30 13.39
N LEU A 104 -1.29 -4.43 13.38
CA LEU A 104 -1.64 -5.63 14.12
C LEU A 104 -0.49 -5.96 15.07
N TRP A 105 -0.81 -6.14 16.35
CA TRP A 105 0.11 -6.65 17.37
C TRP A 105 -0.40 -7.96 17.94
N ILE A 106 0.49 -8.93 18.12
CA ILE A 106 0.20 -10.24 18.70
C ILE A 106 1.16 -10.48 19.88
N ASN A 107 0.58 -10.77 21.04
CA ASN A 107 1.28 -10.96 22.32
C ASN A 107 2.23 -9.80 22.70
N ASP A 108 1.96 -8.58 22.22
CA ASP A 108 2.84 -7.40 22.35
C ASP A 108 4.31 -7.66 21.91
N ARG A 109 4.49 -8.62 21.01
CA ARG A 109 5.80 -9.11 20.56
C ARG A 109 5.90 -9.12 19.06
N TRP A 110 4.91 -9.69 18.38
CA TRP A 110 4.87 -9.72 16.93
C TRP A 110 4.05 -8.54 16.43
N PHE A 111 4.53 -7.88 15.37
CA PHE A 111 3.78 -6.80 14.74
C PHE A 111 3.74 -6.95 13.23
N LEU A 112 2.67 -6.42 12.64
CA LEU A 112 2.50 -6.19 11.21
C LEU A 112 1.89 -4.80 11.06
N GLU A 113 2.53 -3.95 10.27
CA GLU A 113 2.06 -2.61 9.96
C GLU A 113 2.10 -2.40 8.44
N THR A 114 1.01 -1.88 7.89
CA THR A 114 0.92 -1.56 6.47
C THR A 114 0.16 -0.26 6.27
N THR A 115 0.64 0.57 5.35
CA THR A 115 -0.05 1.79 4.94
C THR A 115 -0.30 1.73 3.43
N PHE A 116 -1.54 1.98 3.03
CA PHE A 116 -1.93 2.13 1.63
C PHE A 116 -2.32 3.58 1.37
N LEU A 117 -1.59 4.22 0.47
CA LEU A 117 -1.82 5.60 0.03
C LEU A 117 -2.25 5.64 -1.42
N GLU A 118 -2.88 6.75 -1.82
CA GLU A 118 -3.30 6.99 -3.19
C GLU A 118 -2.13 6.80 -4.18
N GLY A 119 -2.42 6.15 -5.31
CA GLY A 119 -1.41 5.83 -6.33
C GLY A 119 -0.49 4.65 -6.00
N PHE A 120 -0.55 4.10 -4.78
CA PHE A 120 0.24 2.92 -4.33
C PHE A 120 1.77 3.08 -4.40
N GLU A 121 2.30 4.24 -4.78
CA GLU A 121 3.75 4.48 -4.95
C GLU A 121 4.50 4.56 -3.61
N ARG A 122 3.80 4.93 -2.54
CA ARG A 122 4.38 5.20 -1.21
C ARG A 122 3.90 4.24 -0.14
N ASN A 123 3.36 3.09 -0.54
CA ASN A 123 2.88 2.11 0.41
C ASN A 123 4.00 1.60 1.29
N THR A 124 3.69 1.42 2.57
CA THR A 124 4.59 0.82 3.54
C THR A 124 4.06 -0.53 3.94
N TYR A 125 4.98 -1.46 4.15
CA TYR A 125 4.71 -2.71 4.83
C TYR A 125 5.92 -3.04 5.69
N ARG A 126 5.69 -3.42 6.93
CA ARG A 126 6.70 -3.95 7.82
C ARG A 126 6.09 -4.96 8.76
N ALA A 127 6.84 -5.98 9.08
CA ALA A 127 6.49 -6.97 10.07
C ALA A 127 7.72 -7.28 10.90
N GLY A 128 7.52 -7.73 12.13
CA GLY A 128 8.64 -8.00 12.98
C GLY A 128 8.29 -8.61 14.32
N TYR A 129 9.34 -8.76 15.10
CA TYR A 129 9.33 -9.25 16.46
C TYR A 129 10.10 -8.29 17.35
N VAL A 130 9.54 -7.96 18.51
CA VAL A 130 10.17 -7.21 19.58
C VAL A 130 10.27 -8.15 20.79
N GLY A 131 11.50 -8.38 21.23
CA GLY A 131 11.80 -9.19 22.40
C GLY A 131 11.82 -8.37 23.69
N GLN A 132 11.82 -9.06 24.82
CA GLN A 132 11.92 -8.44 26.14
C GLN A 132 13.37 -8.09 26.52
N ASP A 133 13.52 -7.32 27.60
CA ASP A 133 14.80 -6.76 28.04
C ASP A 133 15.85 -7.79 28.49
N ASP A 134 15.48 -9.05 28.65
CA ASP A 134 16.36 -10.16 29.03
C ASP A 134 16.52 -11.21 27.91
N GLU A 135 15.86 -11.01 26.77
CA GLU A 135 15.90 -11.96 25.65
C GLU A 135 17.12 -11.75 24.74
N PHE A 136 17.57 -12.82 24.08
CA PHE A 136 18.68 -12.72 23.13
C PHE A 136 18.29 -11.93 21.88
N VAL A 137 17.09 -12.17 21.35
CA VAL A 137 16.54 -11.43 20.21
C VAL A 137 15.85 -10.19 20.74
N ARG A 138 16.30 -9.00 20.32
CA ARG A 138 15.72 -7.73 20.75
C ARG A 138 14.73 -7.19 19.75
N GLU A 139 15.11 -7.22 18.48
CA GLU A 139 14.27 -6.74 17.41
C GLU A 139 14.60 -7.50 16.13
N VAL A 140 13.59 -7.89 15.38
CA VAL A 140 13.74 -8.31 13.99
C VAL A 140 12.66 -7.62 13.20
N THR A 141 13.04 -6.87 12.18
CA THR A 141 12.11 -6.14 11.33
C THR A 141 12.39 -6.46 9.87
N VAL A 142 11.34 -6.79 9.12
CA VAL A 142 11.38 -6.99 7.67
C VAL A 142 10.30 -6.15 7.03
N GLY A 143 10.63 -5.46 5.95
CA GLY A 143 9.68 -4.57 5.30
C GLY A 143 10.35 -3.61 4.35
N ASN A 144 9.59 -2.63 3.87
CA ASN A 144 10.13 -1.50 3.13
C ASN A 144 10.17 -0.19 3.94
N ALA A 145 9.64 -0.18 5.16
CA ALA A 145 9.57 1.01 6.01
C ALA A 145 10.22 0.75 7.37
N GLY A 146 10.98 1.74 7.85
CA GLY A 146 11.61 1.68 9.19
C GLY A 146 12.75 0.68 9.33
N VAL A 147 13.23 0.05 8.24
CA VAL A 147 14.38 -0.85 8.27
C VAL A 147 15.67 -0.05 8.33
N ASN A 148 16.23 0.09 9.52
CA ASN A 148 17.46 0.83 9.79
C ASN A 148 18.36 0.07 10.78
N ALA A 149 19.60 0.54 10.91
CA ALA A 149 20.49 0.15 11.99
C ALA A 149 20.76 1.35 12.90
N ALA A 150 21.16 1.09 14.15
CA ALA A 150 21.64 2.14 15.02
C ALA A 150 22.91 2.80 14.47
N SER A 151 23.04 4.10 14.70
CA SER A 151 24.29 4.82 14.44
C SER A 151 25.21 4.62 15.65
N TYR A 152 26.43 4.14 15.39
CA TYR A 152 27.45 3.91 16.41
C TYR A 152 28.60 4.89 16.23
N ALA A 153 29.42 5.07 17.27
CA ALA A 153 30.63 5.86 17.14
C ALA A 153 31.45 5.34 15.94
N GLU A 154 31.77 6.24 15.01
CA GLU A 154 32.54 5.98 13.77
C GLU A 154 31.81 5.18 12.67
N ILE A 155 30.61 4.65 12.92
CA ILE A 155 29.79 3.95 11.92
C ILE A 155 28.44 4.63 11.84
N ASP A 156 28.28 5.50 10.84
CA ASP A 156 26.99 6.09 10.51
C ASP A 156 26.32 5.31 9.38
N VAL A 157 25.15 4.74 9.67
CA VAL A 157 24.31 4.06 8.68
C VAL A 157 23.19 5.02 8.31
N PRO A 158 23.26 5.69 7.13
CA PRO A 158 22.26 6.66 6.76
C PRO A 158 20.88 6.00 6.60
N ALA A 159 19.84 6.72 7.01
CA ALA A 159 18.46 6.34 6.68
C ALA A 159 18.25 6.38 5.15
N PRO A 160 17.42 5.50 4.59
CA PRO A 160 17.19 5.47 3.16
C PRO A 160 16.37 6.70 2.76
N ARG A 161 16.62 7.22 1.55
CA ARG A 161 15.86 8.37 1.02
C ARG A 161 14.38 8.04 0.76
N TYR A 162 14.11 6.78 0.45
CA TYR A 162 12.78 6.26 0.14
C TYR A 162 12.49 5.03 1.01
N ASN A 163 11.23 4.57 1.02
CA ASN A 163 10.87 3.30 1.62
C ASN A 163 11.47 2.16 0.80
N THR A 164 12.44 1.45 1.36
CA THR A 164 13.28 0.46 0.70
C THR A 164 13.16 -0.91 1.36
N PRO A 165 12.95 -1.99 0.60
CA PRO A 165 12.94 -3.34 1.14
C PRO A 165 14.23 -3.68 1.89
N GLY A 166 14.09 -4.29 3.05
CA GLY A 166 15.22 -4.78 3.84
C GLY A 166 14.80 -5.60 5.05
N ILE A 167 15.82 -6.04 5.77
CA ILE A 167 15.75 -6.79 7.01
C ILE A 167 16.76 -6.17 7.99
N SER A 168 16.31 -5.89 9.21
CA SER A 168 17.17 -5.55 10.34
C SER A 168 16.95 -6.55 11.47
N ALA A 169 18.02 -6.88 12.19
CA ALA A 169 17.96 -7.74 13.35
C ALA A 169 18.94 -7.28 14.42
N LYS A 170 18.44 -7.11 15.65
CA LYS A 170 19.22 -6.74 16.82
C LYS A 170 19.18 -7.88 17.83
N PHE A 171 20.35 -8.28 18.29
CA PHE A 171 20.57 -9.28 19.32
C PHE A 171 21.37 -8.67 20.46
N ALA A 172 21.09 -9.10 21.69
CA ALA A 172 21.85 -8.67 22.85
C ALA A 172 22.12 -9.84 23.80
N THR A 173 23.30 -9.81 24.40
CA THR A 173 23.67 -10.60 25.57
C THR A 173 23.96 -9.64 26.72
N PRO A 174 24.14 -10.12 27.96
CA PRO A 174 24.55 -9.25 29.05
C PRO A 174 25.89 -8.51 28.85
N LYS A 175 26.66 -8.86 27.82
CA LYS A 175 28.02 -8.32 27.56
C LYS A 175 28.22 -7.74 26.16
N SER A 176 27.30 -7.99 25.23
CA SER A 176 27.48 -7.60 23.82
C SER A 176 26.14 -7.32 23.15
N GLU A 177 26.14 -6.42 22.19
CA GLU A 177 25.05 -6.21 21.25
C GLU A 177 25.55 -6.49 19.84
N HIS A 178 24.69 -7.09 19.03
CA HIS A 178 24.98 -7.42 17.64
C HIS A 178 23.81 -6.95 16.79
N GLU A 179 24.10 -6.19 15.75
CA GLU A 179 23.10 -5.69 14.82
C GLU A 179 23.46 -6.10 13.40
N LEU A 180 22.46 -6.53 12.65
CA LEU A 180 22.56 -6.92 11.25
C LEU A 180 21.55 -6.11 10.46
N LEU A 181 22.00 -5.53 9.35
CA LEU A 181 21.15 -4.82 8.40
C LEU A 181 21.46 -5.30 6.99
N VAL A 182 20.42 -5.71 6.27
CA VAL A 182 20.47 -5.97 4.84
C VAL A 182 19.35 -5.16 4.21
N ARG A 183 19.70 -4.13 3.44
CA ARG A 183 18.72 -3.22 2.83
C ARG A 183 19.08 -2.94 1.38
N TYR A 184 18.07 -2.92 0.53
CA TYR A 184 18.21 -2.54 -0.87
C TYR A 184 17.99 -1.04 -1.01
N ASP A 185 19.07 -0.26 -1.09
CA ASP A 185 19.00 1.20 -1.27
C ASP A 185 19.14 1.56 -2.75
N PRO A 186 18.04 1.88 -3.47
CA PRO A 186 18.12 2.41 -4.82
C PRO A 186 18.69 3.83 -4.70
N THR A 187 20.00 3.91 -4.83
CA THR A 187 20.71 5.18 -4.84
C THR A 187 20.88 5.61 -6.29
N GLU A 188 20.21 6.70 -6.66
CA GLU A 188 20.53 7.40 -7.90
C GLU A 188 21.69 8.35 -7.63
N ALA A 189 22.73 8.28 -8.46
CA ALA A 189 23.82 9.23 -8.43
C ALA A 189 23.28 10.59 -8.93
N ASP A 190 23.01 11.49 -7.99
CA ASP A 190 22.65 12.88 -8.31
C ASP A 190 23.89 13.76 -8.26
N LYS A 191 24.03 14.67 -9.23
CA LYS A 191 25.20 15.54 -9.36
C LYS A 191 24.76 16.99 -9.32
N LYS A 192 25.14 17.69 -8.25
CA LYS A 192 25.02 19.15 -8.18
C LYS A 192 26.25 19.82 -8.78
N ASN A 193 26.03 20.73 -9.72
CA ASN A 193 27.09 21.56 -10.29
C ASN A 193 27.04 22.94 -9.64
N PHE A 194 28.21 23.46 -9.25
CA PHE A 194 28.34 24.79 -8.65
C PHE A 194 29.24 25.68 -9.51
N GLN A 195 28.91 26.96 -9.60
CA GLN A 195 29.76 27.99 -10.18
C GLN A 195 29.97 29.09 -9.14
N GLY A 196 31.15 29.09 -8.50
CA GLY A 196 31.40 29.94 -7.33
C GLY A 196 30.52 29.52 -6.16
N GLN A 197 29.66 30.44 -5.69
CA GLN A 197 28.71 30.21 -4.58
C GLN A 197 27.29 29.84 -5.04
N TYR A 198 27.06 29.70 -6.35
CA TYR A 198 25.72 29.48 -6.90
C TYR A 198 25.56 28.04 -7.41
N GLU A 199 24.44 27.40 -7.08
CA GLU A 199 24.02 26.11 -7.65
C GLU A 199 23.55 26.35 -9.09
N VAL A 200 24.13 25.62 -10.05
CA VAL A 200 23.76 25.70 -11.47
C VAL A 200 22.75 24.61 -11.76
N LYS A 201 21.53 25.02 -12.12
CA LYS A 201 20.48 24.12 -12.62
C LYS A 201 20.40 24.22 -14.13
N THR A 202 20.74 23.14 -14.82
CA THR A 202 20.56 23.03 -16.27
C THR A 202 19.18 22.46 -16.52
N GLN A 203 18.38 23.15 -17.34
CA GLN A 203 17.10 22.65 -17.84
C GLN A 203 17.26 22.39 -19.32
N ASP A 204 17.23 21.12 -19.72
CA ASP A 204 17.17 20.74 -21.13
C ASP A 204 15.71 20.82 -21.57
N ILE A 205 15.39 21.84 -22.37
CA ILE A 205 14.07 22.02 -22.96
C ILE A 205 14.12 21.33 -24.33
N GLY A 206 13.32 20.28 -24.50
CA GLY A 206 13.17 19.62 -25.80
C GLY A 206 12.65 20.61 -26.83
N LEU A 207 13.06 20.48 -28.09
CA LEU A 207 12.50 21.28 -29.20
C LEU A 207 10.96 21.33 -29.26
N PRO A 208 10.20 20.26 -28.93
CA PRO A 208 8.74 20.33 -28.89
C PRO A 208 8.16 20.98 -27.62
N ASP A 209 8.95 21.15 -26.56
CA ASP A 209 8.53 21.73 -25.27
C ASP A 209 8.76 23.25 -25.21
N PHE A 210 8.76 23.91 -26.37
CA PHE A 210 8.86 25.36 -26.42
C PHE A 210 7.69 25.98 -25.65
N VAL A 211 8.01 26.91 -24.73
CA VAL A 211 7.00 27.60 -23.92
C VAL A 211 6.17 28.51 -24.83
N GLU A 212 5.00 28.02 -25.22
CA GLU A 212 4.02 28.77 -26.01
C GLU A 212 3.59 30.05 -25.26
N GLY A 213 3.38 31.14 -26.01
CA GLY A 213 2.86 32.39 -25.46
C GLY A 213 3.87 33.30 -24.73
N LYS A 214 5.17 32.96 -24.71
CA LYS A 214 6.20 33.82 -24.07
C LYS A 214 6.84 34.84 -25.01
N TYR A 215 6.96 34.51 -26.30
CA TYR A 215 7.58 35.37 -27.30
C TYR A 215 6.66 35.49 -28.51
N PHE A 216 6.48 36.72 -28.98
CA PHE A 216 5.70 37.02 -30.17
C PHE A 216 6.57 37.81 -31.14
N ILE A 217 6.60 37.38 -32.40
CA ILE A 217 7.30 38.10 -33.46
C ILE A 217 6.29 39.05 -34.10
N LEU A 218 6.55 40.36 -34.01
CA LEU A 218 5.74 41.36 -34.69
C LEU A 218 6.11 41.37 -36.20
N PRO A 219 5.13 41.52 -37.10
CA PRO A 219 5.37 41.48 -38.53
C PRO A 219 6.02 42.76 -39.10
N ASP A 220 6.40 43.71 -38.25
CA ASP A 220 6.91 45.02 -38.67
C ASP A 220 8.21 45.41 -37.93
N LYS A 221 9.01 46.27 -38.57
CA LYS A 221 10.22 46.84 -38.00
C LYS A 221 9.92 48.29 -37.56
N ASP A 222 10.58 48.75 -36.50
CA ASP A 222 10.47 50.12 -35.96
C ASP A 222 9.12 50.47 -35.29
N VAL A 223 8.51 49.52 -34.56
CA VAL A 223 7.30 49.78 -33.78
C VAL A 223 7.63 50.54 -32.49
N SER A 224 7.14 51.79 -32.37
CA SER A 224 7.43 52.66 -31.22
C SER A 224 6.38 52.62 -30.11
N ASN A 225 5.17 52.14 -30.38
CA ASN A 225 4.07 52.05 -29.40
C ASN A 225 3.35 50.71 -29.54
N VAL A 226 3.62 49.79 -28.61
CA VAL A 226 2.95 48.47 -28.54
C VAL A 226 2.02 48.46 -27.35
N VAL A 227 0.75 48.11 -27.59
CA VAL A 227 -0.24 47.85 -26.53
C VAL A 227 -0.66 46.39 -26.66
N VAL A 228 -0.54 45.65 -25.56
CA VAL A 228 -0.91 44.23 -25.48
C VAL A 228 -2.17 44.12 -24.63
N TYR A 229 -3.13 43.36 -25.14
CA TYR A 229 -4.40 43.07 -24.50
C TYR A 229 -4.44 41.59 -24.13
N LEU A 230 -4.88 41.27 -22.92
CA LEU A 230 -4.99 39.89 -22.42
C LEU A 230 -6.45 39.58 -22.17
N GLU A 231 -6.99 38.63 -22.93
CA GLU A 231 -8.37 38.21 -22.77
C GLU A 231 -8.48 37.17 -21.64
N ASP A 232 -9.43 37.39 -20.72
CA ASP A 232 -9.78 36.45 -19.66
C ASP A 232 -10.61 35.26 -20.20
N ARG A 233 -10.70 34.16 -19.44
CA ARG A 233 -11.49 32.96 -19.77
C ARG A 233 -12.97 33.23 -20.05
N LEU A 234 -13.50 34.37 -19.61
CA LEU A 234 -14.86 34.85 -19.83
C LEU A 234 -14.98 35.84 -21.00
N GLY A 235 -13.88 36.14 -21.71
CA GLY A 235 -13.87 36.96 -22.92
C GLY A 235 -13.77 38.47 -22.69
N SER A 236 -13.29 38.91 -21.52
CA SER A 236 -13.04 40.33 -21.24
C SER A 236 -11.57 40.68 -21.44
N ILE A 237 -11.30 41.85 -22.03
CA ILE A 237 -9.97 42.39 -22.36
C ILE A 237 -9.49 43.39 -21.30
#